data_AF-K1XYY3-F1
#
_entry.id   AF-K1XYY3-F1
#
_cell.length_a   1.000
_cell.length_b   1.000
_cell.length_c   1.000
_cell.angle_alpha   90.00
_cell.angle_beta   90.00
_cell.angle_gamma   90.00
#
_symmetry.space_group_name_H-M   'P 1'
#
loop_
_entity.id
_entity.type
_entity.pdbx_description
1 polymer ?
#
loop_
_entity_poly.entity_id
_entity_poly.type
_entity_poly.pdbx_seq_one_letter_code
_entity_poly.pdbx_strand_id
1 'polypeptide(L)' 'MTATGEAQVRIGISACLLGKKVRYDGSHKHDRYITDTLGRYFQFVPVCPEVECGLP' A
#
# COMPACT_ATOMS: atom_id res chain seq x y z
N MET A 1 8.37 -7.63 -19.82
CA MET A 1 8.05 -9.07 -19.78
C MET A 1 7.29 -9.37 -18.50
N THR A 2 5.96 -9.27 -18.53
CA THR A 2 5.06 -10.12 -17.75
C THR A 2 3.89 -10.44 -18.68
N ALA A 3 3.51 -11.70 -18.67
CA ALA A 3 2.70 -12.36 -19.66
C ALA A 3 1.20 -12.04 -19.47
N THR A 4 0.49 -11.98 -20.60
CA THR A 4 -0.87 -12.49 -20.85
C THR A 4 -1.87 -12.41 -19.69
N GLY A 5 -2.78 -11.41 -19.74
CA GLY A 5 -4.21 -11.60 -19.48
C GLY A 5 -4.73 -11.91 -18.06
N GLU A 6 -3.90 -12.12 -17.04
CA GLU A 6 -4.38 -12.32 -15.66
C GLU A 6 -4.41 -11.00 -14.89
N ALA A 7 -5.56 -10.69 -14.26
CA ALA A 7 -5.69 -9.52 -13.41
C ALA A 7 -4.65 -9.56 -12.28
N GLN A 8 -3.87 -8.48 -12.11
CA GLN A 8 -2.88 -8.39 -11.03
C GLN A 8 -3.53 -8.73 -9.68
N VAL A 9 -2.90 -9.62 -8.91
CA VAL A 9 -3.40 -10.03 -7.61
C VAL A 9 -3.49 -8.81 -6.69
N ARG A 10 -4.69 -8.58 -6.15
CA ARG A 10 -4.98 -7.46 -5.25
C ARG A 10 -4.63 -7.83 -3.82
N ILE A 11 -3.82 -7.00 -3.17
CA ILE A 11 -3.39 -7.22 -1.78
C ILE A 11 -3.70 -5.96 -0.96
N GLY A 12 -4.41 -6.15 0.15
CA GLY A 12 -4.59 -5.12 1.17
C GLY A 12 -3.27 -4.82 1.88
N ILE A 13 -2.92 -3.56 2.02
CA ILE A 13 -1.66 -3.14 2.64
C ILE A 13 -1.83 -1.88 3.47
N SER A 14 -1.07 -1.77 4.56
CA SER A 14 -1.04 -0.56 5.38
C SER A 14 -0.67 0.66 4.53
N ALA A 15 -1.58 1.62 4.45
CA ALA A 15 -1.46 2.83 3.64
C ALA A 15 -0.17 3.63 3.90
N CYS A 16 0.32 3.64 5.14
CA CYS A 16 1.56 4.32 5.51
C CYS A 16 2.81 3.75 4.82
N LEU A 17 2.79 2.46 4.45
CA LEU A 17 3.87 1.78 3.72
C LEU A 17 3.98 2.25 2.26
N LEU A 18 2.88 2.77 1.72
CA LEU A 18 2.84 3.38 0.39
C LEU A 18 3.13 4.89 0.41
N GLY A 19 3.54 5.43 1.57
CA GLY A 19 3.86 6.86 1.72
C GLY A 19 2.68 7.76 2.09
N LYS A 20 1.50 7.21 2.38
CA LYS A 20 0.39 8.03 2.89
C LYS A 20 0.69 8.48 4.33
N LYS A 21 0.49 9.77 4.60
CA LYS A 21 0.69 10.38 5.92
C LYS A 21 -0.49 10.13 6.85
N VAL A 22 -0.67 8.87 7.25
CA VAL A 22 -1.82 8.39 8.05
C VAL A 22 -1.40 7.81 9.40
N ARG A 23 -0.13 7.99 9.77
CA ARG A 23 0.35 7.63 11.09
C ARG A 23 -0.14 8.67 12.10
N TYR A 24 -0.33 8.25 13.35
CA TYR A 24 -0.68 9.15 14.47
C TYR A 24 0.28 10.35 14.65
N ASP A 25 1.52 10.23 14.18
CA ASP A 25 2.55 11.28 14.23
C ASP A 25 2.51 12.23 13.01
N GLY A 26 1.51 12.08 12.12
CA GLY A 26 1.37 12.86 10.88
C GLY A 26 2.38 12.49 9.79
N SER A 27 3.17 11.44 9.99
CA SER A 27 4.19 10.95 9.04
C SER A 27 3.71 9.73 8.26
N HIS A 28 4.62 9.13 7.51
CA HIS A 28 4.45 7.87 6.78
C HIS A 28 5.66 6.95 7.03
N LYS A 29 5.59 5.72 6.51
CA LYS A 29 6.69 4.76 6.56
C LYS A 29 6.89 4.14 5.18
N HIS A 30 7.20 4.98 4.19
CA HIS A 30 7.28 4.53 2.79
C HIS A 30 8.36 3.46 2.66
N ASP A 31 7.96 2.28 2.21
CA ASP A 31 8.84 1.14 2.02
C ASP A 31 9.12 0.94 0.51
N ARG A 32 10.39 1.09 0.14
CA ARG A 32 10.85 0.97 -1.25
C ARG A 32 10.89 -0.46 -1.72
N TYR A 33 11.10 -1.44 -0.85
CA TYR A 33 11.02 -2.84 -1.26
C TYR A 33 9.57 -3.18 -1.66
N ILE A 34 8.60 -2.70 -0.90
CA ILE A 34 7.18 -2.88 -1.23
C ILE A 34 6.83 -2.19 -2.55
N THR A 35 7.16 -0.92 -2.70
CA THR A 35 6.76 -0.13 -3.87
C THR A 35 7.57 -0.44 -5.13
N ASP A 36 8.89 -0.52 -5.03
CA ASP A 36 9.79 -0.68 -6.19
C ASP A 36 9.98 -2.17 -6.57
N THR A 37 10.00 -3.09 -5.60
CA THR A 37 10.19 -4.53 -5.87
C THR A 37 8.86 -5.26 -5.99
N LEU A 38 8.04 -5.27 -4.95
CA LEU A 38 6.79 -6.05 -4.91
C LEU A 38 5.67 -5.42 -5.75
N GLY A 39 5.67 -4.09 -5.91
CA GLY A 39 4.71 -3.35 -6.74
C GLY A 39 4.75 -3.71 -8.23
N ARG A 40 5.81 -4.39 -8.68
CA ARG A 40 5.90 -4.96 -10.04
C ARG A 40 5.00 -6.19 -10.23
N TYR A 41 4.60 -6.84 -9.14
CA TYR A 41 3.87 -8.12 -9.16
C TYR A 41 2.43 -7.99 -8.67
N PHE A 42 2.15 -7.05 -7.76
CA PHE A 42 0.85 -6.94 -7.08
C PHE A 42 0.19 -5.58 -7.32
N GLN A 43 -1.15 -5.58 -7.25
CA GLN A 43 -1.93 -4.35 -7.13
C GLN A 43 -2.24 -4.09 -5.65
N PHE A 44 -1.68 -3.02 -5.09
CA PHE A 44 -1.90 -2.69 -3.69
C PHE A 44 -3.21 -1.93 -3.46
N VAL A 45 -4.00 -2.39 -2.49
CA VAL A 45 -5.18 -1.70 -1.98
C VAL A 45 -4.81 -1.08 -0.63
N PRO A 46 -4.58 0.24 -0.55
CA PRO A 46 -4.18 0.89 0.69
C PRO A 46 -5.31 0.89 1.71
N VAL A 47 -5.00 0.48 2.94
CA VAL A 47 -5.92 0.46 4.08
C VAL A 47 -5.27 1.14 5.27
N CYS A 48 -6.01 2.00 5.96
CA CYS A 48 -5.64 2.51 7.28
C CYS A 48 -6.80 2.31 8.24
N PRO A 49 -6.79 1.25 9.07
CA PRO A 49 -7.92 0.96 9.94
C PRO A 49 -8.25 2.09 10.90
N GLU A 50 -7.23 2.82 11.39
CA GLU A 50 -7.39 3.99 12.28
C GLU A 50 -8.18 5.11 11.61
N VAL A 51 -7.74 5.56 10.42
CA VAL A 51 -8.42 6.64 9.68
C VAL A 51 -9.80 6.19 9.19
N GLU A 52 -9.94 4.94 8.73
CA GLU A 52 -11.20 4.40 8.25
C GLU A 52 -12.23 4.21 9.35
N CYS A 53 -11.80 4.03 10.61
CA CYS A 53 -12.70 4.01 11.76
C CYS A 53 -12.91 5.39 12.42
N GLY A 54 -12.35 6.46 11.83
CA GLY A 54 -12.59 7.84 12.23
C GLY A 54 -11.58 8.43 13.21
N LEU A 55 -10.44 7.77 13.43
CA LEU A 55 -9.35 8.33 14.22
C LEU A 55 -8.54 9.36 13.39
N PRO A 56 -8.06 10.44 14.02
CA PRO A 56 -7.27 11.49 13.36
C PRO A 56 -5.85 11.05 13.00
#